data_AF-X1C3D8-F1
#
_entry.id   AF-X1C3D8-F1
#
_cell.length_a   1.000
_cell.length_b   1.000
_cell.length_c   1.000
_cell.angle_alpha   90.00
_cell.angle_beta   90.00
_cell.angle_gamma   90.00
#
_symmetry.space_group_name_H-M   'P 1'
#
loop_
_entity.id
_entity.type
_entity.pdbx_description
1 polymer ?
#
loop_
_entity_poly.entity_id
_entity_poly.type
_entity_poly.pdbx_seq_one_letter_code
_entity_poly.pdbx_strand_id
1 'polypeptide(L)'
;MSELQKEKLAAANQWGILSGLALWGFLGEYLEHLGWFNLASWHYLPALLILTFFITFLLKKEYLPIRFGFAFGHFLGIWALHMLMITQFELLGKTHWLTYPSAIVIGIITLFSYIKIRKA
;
A
#
# COMPACT_ATOMS: atom_id res chain seq x y z
N MET A 1 16.98 9.09 -26.37
CA MET A 1 15.66 8.95 -25.72
C MET A 1 15.18 10.35 -25.39
N SER A 2 14.01 10.76 -25.88
CA SER A 2 13.50 12.13 -25.63
C SER A 2 13.11 12.31 -24.16
N GLU A 3 13.14 13.55 -23.66
CA GLU A 3 12.67 13.87 -22.29
C GLU A 3 11.24 13.39 -22.05
N LEU A 4 10.36 13.52 -23.06
CA LEU A 4 8.99 13.01 -23.04
C LEU A 4 8.92 11.48 -22.84
N GLN A 5 9.84 10.71 -23.44
CA GLN A 5 9.90 9.26 -23.25
C GLN A 5 10.38 8.88 -21.85
N LYS A 6 11.29 9.66 -21.25
CA LYS A 6 11.74 9.43 -19.87
C LYS A 6 10.63 9.70 -18.86
N GLU A 7 9.86 10.77 -19.04
CA GLU A 7 8.72 11.10 -18.17
C GLU A 7 7.64 10.02 -18.23
N LYS A 8 7.29 9.54 -19.43
CA LYS A 8 6.34 8.43 -19.59
C LYS A 8 6.81 7.14 -18.92
N LEU A 9 8.09 6.80 -19.05
CA LEU A 9 8.67 5.62 -18.41
C LEU A 9 8.66 5.74 -16.88
N ALA A 10 8.97 6.93 -16.35
CA ALA A 10 8.92 7.20 -14.91
C ALA A 10 7.50 7.08 -14.36
N ALA A 11 6.52 7.67 -15.05
CA ALA A 11 5.11 7.55 -14.70
C ALA A 11 4.64 6.08 -14.74
N ALA A 12 4.96 5.34 -15.80
CA ALA A 12 4.62 3.92 -15.92
C ALA A 12 5.23 3.07 -14.79
N ASN A 13 6.48 3.35 -14.38
CA ASN A 13 7.12 2.67 -13.26
C ASN A 13 6.46 2.98 -11.92
N GLN A 14 6.13 4.25 -11.66
CA GLN A 14 5.42 4.67 -10.43
C GLN A 14 4.06 3.98 -10.32
N TRP A 15 3.34 3.95 -11.44
CA TRP A 15 2.10 3.24 -11.59
C TRP A 15 2.25 1.72 -11.38
N GLY A 16 3.29 1.10 -11.95
CA GLY A 16 3.59 -0.32 -11.75
C GLY A 16 3.86 -0.67 -10.27
N ILE A 17 4.60 0.19 -9.56
CA ILE A 17 4.82 0.07 -8.11
C ILE A 17 3.48 0.14 -7.37
N LEU A 18 2.63 1.12 -7.72
CA LEU A 18 1.34 1.30 -7.08
C LEU A 18 0.41 0.10 -7.32
N SER A 19 0.39 -0.44 -8.54
CA SER A 19 -0.31 -1.67 -8.92
C SER A 19 0.17 -2.87 -8.12
N GLY A 20 1.49 -3.11 -8.06
CA GLY A 20 2.05 -4.28 -7.36
C GLY A 20 1.78 -4.25 -5.87
N LEU A 21 1.90 -3.07 -5.25
CA LEU A 21 1.65 -2.92 -3.83
C LEU A 21 0.15 -3.02 -3.50
N ALA A 22 -0.72 -2.44 -4.34
CA ALA A 22 -2.16 -2.56 -4.15
C ALA A 22 -2.67 -4.00 -4.33
N LEU A 23 -2.10 -4.73 -5.29
CA LEU A 23 -2.35 -6.17 -5.46
C LEU A 23 -1.91 -6.94 -4.22
N TRP A 24 -0.77 -6.60 -3.62
CA TRP A 24 -0.30 -7.21 -2.38
C TRP A 24 -1.27 -6.95 -1.22
N GLY A 25 -1.77 -5.71 -1.06
CA GLY A 25 -2.79 -5.39 -0.05
C GLY A 25 -4.08 -6.21 -0.22
N PHE A 26 -4.60 -6.27 -1.45
CA PHE A 26 -5.80 -7.06 -1.77
C PHE A 26 -5.61 -8.57 -1.55
N LEU A 27 -4.50 -9.15 -2.02
CA LEU A 27 -4.22 -10.57 -1.83
C LEU A 27 -3.95 -10.89 -0.36
N GLY A 28 -3.20 -10.03 0.35
CA GLY A 28 -2.93 -10.20 1.77
C GLY A 28 -4.22 -10.30 2.56
N GLU A 29 -5.15 -9.39 2.33
CA GLU A 29 -6.46 -9.38 2.97
C GLU A 29 -7.33 -10.59 2.58
N TYR A 30 -7.36 -10.97 1.30
CA TYR A 30 -8.10 -12.14 0.84
C TYR A 30 -7.57 -13.45 1.47
N LEU A 31 -6.25 -13.63 1.52
CA LEU A 31 -5.62 -14.82 2.10
C LEU A 31 -5.78 -14.89 3.62
N GLU A 32 -5.82 -13.74 4.29
CA GLU A 32 -6.10 -13.65 5.70
C GLU A 32 -7.57 -13.95 6.03
N HIS A 33 -8.50 -13.50 5.19
CA HIS A 33 -9.91 -13.90 5.26
C HIS A 33 -10.10 -15.42 5.12
N LEU A 34 -9.30 -16.07 4.27
CA LEU A 34 -9.25 -17.53 4.13
C LEU A 34 -8.53 -18.25 5.29
N GLY A 35 -7.91 -17.50 6.22
CA GLY A 35 -7.22 -18.04 7.38
C GLY A 35 -5.87 -18.71 7.07
N TRP A 36 -5.29 -18.47 5.89
CA TRP A 36 -4.03 -19.11 5.47
C TRP A 36 -2.79 -18.50 6.10
N PHE A 37 -2.83 -17.20 6.39
CA PHE A 37 -1.76 -16.49 7.08
C PHE A 37 -2.34 -15.53 8.10
N ASN A 38 -1.63 -15.34 9.21
CA ASN A 38 -1.92 -14.29 10.17
C ASN A 38 -0.98 -13.11 9.92
N LEU A 39 -1.18 -12.44 8.78
CA LEU A 39 -0.41 -11.25 8.38
C LEU A 39 -0.82 -10.03 9.22
N ALA A 40 -2.05 -10.05 9.72
CA ALA A 40 -2.61 -9.08 10.61
C ALA A 40 -2.43 -9.39 12.09
N SER A 41 -1.60 -8.62 12.74
CA SER A 41 -1.68 -8.53 14.18
C SER A 41 -1.31 -7.14 14.63
N TRP A 42 -2.03 -6.63 15.62
CA TRP A 42 -1.66 -5.38 16.29
C TRP A 42 -0.25 -5.41 16.86
N HIS A 43 0.29 -6.60 17.11
CA HIS A 43 1.68 -6.82 17.49
C HIS A 43 2.68 -6.24 16.47
N TYR A 44 2.27 -6.00 15.22
CA TYR A 44 3.10 -5.38 14.18
C TYR A 44 2.99 -3.84 14.13
N LEU A 45 2.11 -3.21 14.90
CA LEU A 45 2.01 -1.75 15.00
C LEU A 45 3.34 -1.09 15.39
N PRO A 46 4.10 -1.59 16.39
CA PRO A 46 5.40 -1.01 16.73
C PRO A 46 6.38 -1.05 15.56
N ALA A 47 6.38 -2.12 14.77
CA ALA A 47 7.24 -2.24 13.59
C ALA A 47 6.88 -1.20 12.52
N LEU A 48 5.59 -0.97 12.27
CA LEU A 48 5.11 0.08 11.37
C LEU A 48 5.60 1.47 11.83
N LEU A 49 5.50 1.78 13.13
CA LEU A 49 5.93 3.06 13.68
C LEU A 49 7.44 3.27 13.53
N ILE A 50 8.25 2.26 13.85
CA ILE A 50 9.72 2.31 13.70
C ILE A 50 10.09 2.52 12.24
N LEU A 51 9.48 1.76 11.33
CA LEU A 51 9.77 1.85 9.90
C LEU A 51 9.35 3.21 9.32
N THR A 52 8.19 3.73 9.75
CA THR A 52 7.70 5.07 9.38
C THR A 52 8.67 6.15 9.82
N PHE A 53 9.12 6.10 11.08
CA PHE A 53 10.11 7.04 11.60
C PHE A 53 11.41 6.97 10.81
N PHE A 54 11.92 5.76 10.58
CA PHE A 54 13.19 5.54 9.88
C PHE A 54 13.15 6.03 8.43
N ILE A 55 12.10 5.68 7.67
CA ILE A 55 11.95 6.14 6.27
C ILE A 55 11.78 7.66 6.23
N THR A 56 10.99 8.24 7.13
CA THR A 56 10.82 9.71 7.21
C THR A 56 12.14 10.41 7.52
N PHE A 57 12.94 9.84 8.42
CA PHE A 57 14.27 10.36 8.74
C PHE A 57 15.21 10.31 7.54
N LEU A 58 15.27 9.16 6.85
CA LEU A 58 16.12 9.01 5.65
C LEU A 58 15.71 9.96 4.53
N LEU A 59 14.40 10.21 4.36
CA LEU A 59 13.89 11.20 3.42
C LEU A 59 14.27 12.63 3.80
N LYS A 60 14.08 13.02 5.07
CA LYS A 60 14.44 14.37 5.55
C LYS A 60 15.94 14.67 5.48
N LYS A 61 16.77 13.63 5.59
CA LYS A 61 18.23 13.75 5.48
C LYS A 61 18.73 13.60 4.03
N GLU A 62 17.83 13.44 3.07
CA GLU A 62 18.15 13.24 1.65
C GLU A 62 19.07 12.02 1.40
N TYR A 63 19.13 11.08 2.35
CA TYR A 63 19.88 9.83 2.22
C TYR A 63 19.19 8.82 1.32
N LEU A 64 17.92 9.08 0.96
CA LEU A 64 17.14 8.22 0.10
C LEU A 64 16.83 8.92 -1.23
N PRO A 65 17.24 8.35 -2.37
CA PRO A 65 16.80 8.83 -3.68
C PRO A 65 15.26 8.83 -3.78
N ILE A 66 14.70 9.82 -4.45
CA ILE A 66 13.24 10.06 -4.50
C ILE A 66 12.42 8.85 -4.98
N ARG A 67 13.00 8.04 -5.88
CA ARG A 67 12.40 6.78 -6.36
C ARG A 67 12.19 5.74 -5.26
N PHE A 68 13.13 5.63 -4.33
CA PHE A 68 12.99 4.77 -3.16
C PHE A 68 12.01 5.38 -2.17
N GLY A 69 12.06 6.71 -1.99
CA GLY A 69 11.08 7.43 -1.18
C GLY A 69 9.64 7.16 -1.59
N PHE A 70 9.38 7.20 -2.90
CA PHE A 70 8.10 6.86 -3.48
C PHE A 70 7.67 5.42 -3.17
N ALA A 71 8.55 4.44 -3.41
CA ALA A 71 8.25 3.02 -3.17
C ALA A 71 8.01 2.72 -1.67
N PHE A 72 8.86 3.23 -0.80
CA PHE A 72 8.74 3.04 0.65
C PHE A 72 7.55 3.79 1.25
N GLY A 73 7.22 4.98 0.74
CA GLY A 73 6.03 5.71 1.13
C GLY A 73 4.74 4.96 0.78
N HIS A 74 4.69 4.35 -0.41
CA HIS A 74 3.55 3.51 -0.81
C HIS A 74 3.46 2.24 0.02
N PHE A 75 4.58 1.57 0.28
CA PHE A 75 4.62 0.41 1.17
C PHE A 75 4.08 0.75 2.56
N LEU A 76 4.53 1.87 3.16
CA LEU A 76 4.02 2.34 4.44
C LEU A 76 2.54 2.69 4.40
N GLY A 77 2.07 3.34 3.33
CA GLY A 77 0.65 3.65 3.16
C GLY A 77 -0.23 2.41 3.13
N ILE A 78 0.20 1.36 2.41
CA ILE A 78 -0.54 0.10 2.31
C ILE A 78 -0.47 -0.68 3.61
N TRP A 79 0.67 -0.72 4.28
CA TRP A 79 0.75 -1.37 5.59
C TRP A 79 -0.07 -0.63 6.66
N ALA A 80 -0.08 0.71 6.66
CA ALA A 80 -0.90 1.50 7.57
C ALA A 80 -2.40 1.28 7.33
N LEU A 81 -2.80 1.24 6.06
CA LEU A 81 -4.17 0.88 5.67
C LEU A 81 -4.52 -0.54 6.14
N HIS A 82 -3.63 -1.51 5.92
CA HIS A 82 -3.79 -2.90 6.38
C HIS A 82 -4.02 -2.93 7.90
N MET A 83 -3.19 -2.21 8.67
CA MET A 83 -3.37 -2.07 10.13
C MET A 83 -4.70 -1.43 10.52
N LEU A 84 -5.17 -0.43 9.78
CA LEU A 84 -6.46 0.22 10.00
C LEU A 84 -7.63 -0.76 9.80
N MET A 85 -7.54 -1.60 8.77
CA MET A 85 -8.57 -2.58 8.45
C MET A 85 -8.61 -3.72 9.47
N ILE A 86 -7.45 -4.15 9.96
CA ILE A 86 -7.34 -5.13 11.06
C ILE A 86 -7.92 -4.57 12.34
N THR A 87 -7.59 -3.31 12.64
CA THR A 87 -8.12 -2.58 13.77
C THR A 87 -9.64 -2.57 13.73
N GLN A 88 -10.20 -2.26 12.55
CA GLN A 88 -11.65 -2.33 12.32
C GLN A 88 -12.19 -3.75 12.47
N PHE A 89 -11.51 -4.76 11.92
CA PHE A 89 -11.92 -6.17 11.97
C PHE A 89 -11.90 -6.75 13.38
N GLU A 90 -10.89 -6.45 14.19
CA GLU A 90 -10.79 -6.88 15.58
C GLU A 90 -11.78 -6.14 16.50
N LEU A 91 -12.01 -4.84 16.27
CA LEU A 91 -12.94 -4.04 17.10
C LEU A 91 -14.41 -4.29 16.76
N LEU A 92 -14.75 -4.47 15.48
CA LEU A 92 -16.14 -4.63 15.01
C LEU A 92 -16.54 -6.11 14.87
N GLY A 93 -15.58 -7.01 14.80
CA GLY A 93 -15.80 -8.45 14.62
C GLY A 93 -15.86 -8.88 13.15
N LYS A 94 -15.50 -10.14 12.91
CA LYS A 94 -15.22 -10.70 11.57
C LYS A 94 -16.37 -10.61 10.56
N THR A 95 -17.59 -10.50 11.06
CA THR A 95 -18.82 -10.53 10.25
C THR A 95 -19.47 -9.16 10.10
N HIS A 96 -18.86 -8.11 10.63
CA HIS A 96 -19.48 -6.79 10.65
C HIS A 96 -19.34 -6.10 9.29
N TRP A 97 -20.46 -5.66 8.72
CA TRP A 97 -20.55 -5.14 7.35
C TRP A 97 -19.71 -3.88 7.10
N LEU A 98 -19.46 -3.07 8.14
CA LEU A 98 -18.60 -1.87 8.09
C LEU A 98 -17.10 -2.17 7.95
N THR A 99 -16.71 -3.44 7.96
CA THR A 99 -15.31 -3.86 7.76
C THR A 99 -14.91 -3.85 6.28
N TYR A 100 -15.88 -3.93 5.36
CA TYR A 100 -15.67 -4.08 3.93
C TYR A 100 -15.67 -2.77 3.08
N PRO A 101 -16.29 -1.64 3.50
CA PRO A 101 -16.26 -0.39 2.76
C PRO A 101 -14.85 0.16 2.53
N SER A 102 -13.93 0.00 3.50
CA SER A 102 -12.52 0.40 3.35
C SER A 102 -11.82 -0.43 2.28
N ALA A 103 -12.04 -1.75 2.25
CA ALA A 103 -11.55 -2.65 1.20
C ALA A 103 -12.07 -2.24 -0.19
N ILE A 104 -13.36 -1.90 -0.31
CA ILE A 104 -13.99 -1.48 -1.56
C ILE A 104 -13.39 -0.17 -2.07
N VAL A 105 -13.24 0.84 -1.21
CA VAL A 105 -12.63 2.13 -1.59
C VAL A 105 -11.21 1.93 -2.12
N ILE A 106 -10.43 1.06 -1.47
CA ILE A 106 -9.07 0.74 -1.88
C ILE A 106 -9.04 -0.04 -3.19
N GLY A 107 -9.94 -1.00 -3.37
CA GLY A 107 -10.11 -1.73 -4.63
C GLY A 107 -10.42 -0.78 -5.80
N ILE A 108 -11.28 0.23 -5.58
CA ILE A 108 -11.60 1.26 -6.59
C ILE A 108 -10.36 2.10 -6.94
N ILE A 109 -9.62 2.57 -5.94
CA ILE A 109 -8.38 3.35 -6.15
C ILE A 109 -7.35 2.52 -6.93
N THR A 110 -7.24 1.24 -6.60
CA THR A 110 -6.36 0.28 -7.28
C THR A 110 -6.74 0.11 -8.76
N LEU A 111 -8.02 -0.13 -9.03
CA LEU A 111 -8.53 -0.32 -10.39
C LEU A 111 -8.36 0.94 -11.23
N PHE A 112 -8.69 2.11 -10.67
CA PHE A 112 -8.49 3.39 -11.33
C PHE A 112 -7.01 3.62 -11.69
N SER A 113 -6.13 3.32 -10.74
CA SER A 113 -4.68 3.41 -10.92
C SER A 113 -4.22 2.51 -12.04
N TYR A 114 -4.61 1.23 -12.03
CA TYR A 114 -4.30 0.24 -13.07
C TYR A 114 -4.73 0.69 -14.48
N ILE A 115 -5.94 1.25 -14.60
CA ILE A 115 -6.46 1.76 -15.88
C ILE A 115 -5.61 2.93 -16.40
N LYS A 116 -5.13 3.81 -15.51
CA LYS A 116 -4.24 4.91 -15.89
C LYS A 116 -2.89 4.41 -16.41
N ILE A 117 -2.33 3.34 -15.84
CA ILE A 117 -1.10 2.69 -16.32
C ILE A 117 -1.27 2.19 -17.75
N ARG A 118 -2.35 1.44 -18.01
CA ARG A 118 -2.62 0.83 -19.31
C ARG A 118 -2.83 1.84 -20.44
N LYS A 119 -3.14 3.09 -20.10
CA LYS A 119 -3.40 4.19 -21.05
C LYS A 119 -2.22 5.16 -21.22
N ALA A 120 -1.14 5.03 -20.45
CA ALA A 120 0.04 5.89 -20.52
C ALA A 120 1.04 5.43 -21.59
#